data_AF-A0A2V6B9I5-F1
#
_entry.id   AF-A0A2V6B9I5-F1
#
_cell.length_a   1.000
_cell.length_b   1.000
_cell.length_c   1.000
_cell.angle_alpha   90.00
_cell.angle_beta   90.00
_cell.angle_gamma   90.00
#
_symmetry.space_group_name_H-M   'P 1'
#
loop_
_entity.id
_entity.type
_entity.pdbx_description
1 polymer ?
#
loop_
_entity_poly.entity_id
_entity_poly.type
_entity_poly.pdbx_seq_one_letter_code
_entity_poly.pdbx_strand_id
1 'polypeptide(L)'
;MIRGGAIGDFILTLPALKALRDACPHAQIEILGYKHIAVLAEDRFYAQAVRSIEYGPLSSFFAKNSELPAELANYFASFDSIISYLYDPDRIFEKNLRRCGVENLLCGPAKIVESAEHAAR
;
A
#
# COMPACT_ATOMS: atom_id res chain seq x y z
N MET A 1 -1.76 -1.49 -3.38
CA MET A 1 -1.97 -1.45 -1.91
C MET A 1 -0.63 -1.30 -1.21
N ILE A 2 -0.56 -0.51 -0.14
CA ILE A 2 0.65 -0.30 0.66
C ILE A 2 0.40 -0.83 2.06
N ARG A 3 1.22 -1.79 2.51
CA ARG A 3 1.11 -2.40 3.83
C ARG A 3 2.48 -2.70 4.43
N GLY A 4 2.83 -1.93 5.46
CA GLY A 4 3.86 -2.30 6.42
C GLY A 4 3.29 -3.17 7.55
N GLY A 5 4.09 -3.38 8.60
CA GLY A 5 3.71 -4.16 9.77
C GLY A 5 4.13 -5.63 9.72
N ALA A 6 3.62 -6.43 10.65
CA ALA A 6 3.96 -7.85 10.76
C ALA A 6 3.12 -8.74 9.83
N ILE A 7 3.30 -10.05 9.89
CA ILE A 7 2.51 -10.99 9.08
C ILE A 7 1.00 -10.95 9.40
N GLY A 8 0.63 -10.83 10.68
CA GLY A 8 -0.78 -10.74 11.09
C GLY A 8 -1.47 -9.50 10.54
N ASP A 9 -0.75 -8.38 10.55
CA ASP A 9 -1.15 -7.12 9.93
C ASP A 9 -1.48 -7.27 8.44
N PHE A 10 -0.72 -8.09 7.71
CA PHE A 10 -0.96 -8.39 6.31
C PHE A 10 -2.14 -9.34 6.10
N ILE A 11 -2.24 -10.41 6.89
CA ILE A 11 -3.35 -11.37 6.82
C ILE A 11 -4.70 -10.66 6.96
N LEU A 12 -4.79 -9.69 7.88
CA LEU A 12 -6.00 -8.90 8.10
C LEU A 12 -6.38 -7.98 6.94
N THR A 13 -5.48 -7.75 5.99
CA THR A 13 -5.77 -6.98 4.76
C THR A 13 -6.22 -7.86 3.58
N LEU A 14 -6.11 -9.19 3.69
CA LEU A 14 -6.55 -10.11 2.63
C LEU A 14 -8.04 -9.97 2.27
N PRO A 15 -8.98 -9.79 3.23
CA PRO A 15 -10.39 -9.56 2.88
C PRO A 15 -10.59 -8.28 2.05
N ALA A 16 -9.82 -7.22 2.32
CA ALA A 16 -9.88 -5.99 1.53
C ALA A 16 -9.33 -6.22 0.11
N LEU A 17 -8.25 -7.00 -0.04
CA LEU A 17 -7.73 -7.41 -1.35
C LEU A 17 -8.74 -8.27 -2.13
N LYS A 18 -9.45 -9.18 -1.44
CA LYS A 18 -10.54 -9.95 -2.04
C LYS A 18 -11.66 -9.03 -2.52
N ALA A 19 -12.14 -8.13 -1.67
CA ALA A 19 -13.20 -7.19 -2.05
C ALA A 19 -12.79 -6.32 -3.24
N LEU A 20 -11.53 -5.86 -3.29
CA LEU A 20 -11.01 -5.11 -4.43
C LEU A 20 -10.99 -5.94 -5.72
N ARG A 21 -10.57 -7.21 -5.66
CA ARG A 21 -10.59 -8.12 -6.81
C ARG A 21 -12.02 -8.42 -7.28
N ASP A 22 -12.96 -8.61 -6.35
CA ASP A 22 -14.36 -8.89 -6.69
C ASP A 22 -15.04 -7.65 -7.32
N ALA A 23 -14.75 -6.44 -6.82
CA ALA A 23 -15.28 -5.19 -7.36
C ALA A 23 -14.63 -4.77 -8.68
N CYS A 24 -13.33 -5.07 -8.86
CA CYS A 24 -12.57 -4.73 -10.05
C CYS A 24 -11.81 -5.95 -10.59
N PRO A 25 -12.49 -6.91 -11.26
CA PRO A 25 -11.91 -8.20 -11.67
C PRO A 25 -10.65 -8.08 -12.54
N HIS A 26 -10.55 -7.03 -13.35
CA HIS A 26 -9.47 -6.81 -14.30
C HIS A 26 -8.39 -5.83 -13.80
N ALA A 27 -8.52 -5.28 -12.59
CA ALA A 27 -7.54 -4.32 -12.07
C ALA A 27 -6.17 -4.97 -11.89
N GLN A 28 -5.11 -4.25 -12.28
CA GLN A 28 -3.74 -4.60 -11.95
C GLN A 28 -3.48 -4.14 -10.51
N ILE A 29 -3.24 -5.10 -9.61
CA ILE A 29 -3.04 -4.86 -8.19
C ILE A 29 -1.57 -5.19 -7.87
N GLU A 30 -0.83 -4.15 -7.49
CA GLU A 30 0.50 -4.30 -6.91
C GLU A 30 0.46 -4.07 -5.40
N ILE A 31 1.33 -4.79 -4.67
CA ILE A 31 1.50 -4.62 -3.22
C ILE A 31 2.89 -4.07 -2.94
N LEU A 32 2.94 -2.94 -2.23
CA LEU A 32 4.16 -2.43 -1.61
C LEU A 32 4.17 -2.82 -0.13
N GLY A 33 5.06 -3.72 0.25
CA GLY A 33 5.14 -4.23 1.62
C GLY A 33 6.42 -5.02 1.86
N TYR A 34 6.55 -5.65 3.03
CA TYR A 34 7.69 -6.53 3.28
C TYR A 34 7.60 -7.75 2.38
N LYS A 35 8.55 -7.89 1.44
CA LYS A 35 8.46 -8.90 0.37
C LYS A 35 8.27 -10.32 0.90
N HIS A 36 8.94 -10.68 1.99
CA HIS A 36 8.84 -12.01 2.62
C HIS A 36 7.45 -12.30 3.24
N ILE A 37 6.62 -11.29 3.49
CA ILE A 37 5.23 -11.42 3.96
C ILE A 37 4.27 -11.30 2.77
N ALA A 38 4.44 -10.25 1.96
CA ALA A 38 3.50 -9.91 0.89
C ALA A 38 3.49 -10.93 -0.27
N VAL A 39 4.54 -11.74 -0.41
CA VAL A 39 4.59 -12.87 -1.36
C VAL A 39 3.42 -13.87 -1.18
N LEU A 40 2.78 -13.90 -0.01
CA LEU A 40 1.56 -14.69 0.22
C LEU A 40 0.42 -14.34 -0.77
N ALA A 41 0.43 -13.14 -1.35
CA ALA A 41 -0.58 -12.65 -2.29
C ALA A 41 -0.09 -12.53 -3.75
N GLU A 42 1.22 -12.62 -3.99
CA GLU A 42 1.86 -12.48 -5.32
C GLU A 42 1.57 -13.71 -6.19
N ASP A 43 1.17 -13.49 -7.46
CA ASP A 43 0.84 -14.56 -8.42
C ASP A 43 -0.14 -15.59 -7.85
N ARG A 44 -1.05 -15.08 -7.02
CA ARG A 44 -2.21 -15.78 -6.48
C ARG A 44 -3.45 -15.00 -6.91
N PHE A 45 -4.55 -15.19 -6.20
CA PHE A 45 -5.83 -14.56 -6.54
C PHE A 45 -5.82 -13.02 -6.45
N TYR A 46 -4.86 -12.42 -5.73
CA TYR A 46 -4.96 -11.03 -5.29
C TYR A 46 -4.08 -10.04 -6.07
N ALA A 47 -2.75 -10.26 -6.13
CA ALA A 47 -1.80 -9.28 -6.66
C ALA A 47 -0.90 -9.86 -7.75
N GLN A 48 -0.56 -9.03 -8.74
CA GLN A 48 0.31 -9.38 -9.86
C GLN A 48 1.79 -9.12 -9.56
N ALA A 49 2.10 -8.23 -8.61
CA ALA A 49 3.47 -7.98 -8.21
C ALA A 49 3.56 -7.52 -6.76
N VAL A 50 4.68 -7.87 -6.12
CA VAL A 50 5.08 -7.38 -4.81
C VAL A 50 6.41 -6.63 -4.93
N ARG A 51 6.41 -5.37 -4.46
CA ARG A 51 7.63 -4.58 -4.25
C ARG A 51 7.96 -4.48 -2.78
N SER A 52 9.25 -4.50 -2.47
CA SER A 52 9.72 -4.34 -1.10
C SER A 52 9.55 -2.89 -0.65
N ILE A 53 8.94 -2.71 0.52
CA ILE A 53 8.92 -1.42 1.23
C ILE A 53 10.32 -1.04 1.77
N GLU A 54 11.25 -1.99 1.80
CA GLU A 54 12.65 -1.78 2.21
C GLU A 54 13.56 -1.47 1.02
N TYR A 55 12.99 -1.14 -0.14
CA TYR A 55 13.78 -0.73 -1.29
C TYR A 55 14.47 0.61 -1.01
N GLY A 56 15.81 0.64 -1.04
CA GLY A 56 16.62 1.79 -0.61
C GLY A 56 16.15 3.16 -1.16
N PRO A 57 15.93 3.31 -2.48
CA PRO A 57 15.42 4.55 -3.05
C PRO A 57 14.04 5.00 -2.55
N LEU A 58 13.21 4.09 -2.02
CA LEU A 58 11.93 4.44 -1.42
C LEU A 58 12.09 5.23 -0.12
N SER A 59 13.26 5.17 0.54
CA SER A 59 13.53 5.93 1.76
C SER A 59 13.27 7.43 1.62
N SER A 60 13.48 8.01 0.43
CA SER A 60 13.19 9.42 0.17
C SER A 60 11.71 9.76 0.34
N PHE A 61 10.79 8.82 0.10
CA PHE A 61 9.35 9.04 0.30
C PHE A 61 8.98 9.15 1.78
N PHE A 62 9.81 8.68 2.70
CA PHE A 62 9.61 8.82 4.15
C PHE A 62 10.27 10.08 4.73
N ALA A 63 11.02 10.84 3.92
CA ALA A 63 11.70 12.06 4.34
C ALA A 63 10.93 13.31 3.87
N LYS A 64 10.84 14.32 4.74
CA LYS A 64 10.21 15.61 4.42
C LYS A 64 11.10 16.40 3.47
N ASN A 65 10.50 17.04 2.45
CA ASN A 65 11.19 17.89 1.47
C ASN A 65 12.34 17.19 0.73
N SER A 66 12.31 15.87 0.62
CA SER A 66 13.28 15.11 -0.15
C SER A 66 13.09 15.32 -1.66
N GLU A 67 14.18 15.10 -2.39
CA GLU A 67 14.13 14.87 -3.82
C GLU A 67 13.60 13.46 -4.08
N LEU A 68 12.55 13.36 -4.91
CA LEU A 68 11.89 12.10 -5.20
C LEU A 68 12.47 11.54 -6.51
N PRO A 69 13.04 10.32 -6.51
CA PRO A 69 13.57 9.70 -7.71
C PRO A 69 12.51 9.65 -8.81
N ALA A 70 12.85 10.13 -10.01
CA ALA A 70 11.91 10.23 -11.14
C ALA A 70 11.27 8.88 -11.49
N GLU A 71 12.04 7.79 -11.41
CA GLU A 71 11.53 6.43 -11.64
C GLU A 71 10.38 6.08 -10.67
N LEU A 72 10.59 6.30 -9.36
CA LEU A 72 9.58 6.02 -8.34
C LEU A 72 8.41 6.99 -8.43
N ALA A 73 8.66 8.26 -8.76
CA ALA A 73 7.61 9.25 -8.95
C ALA A 73 6.68 8.85 -10.10
N ASN A 74 7.25 8.50 -11.26
CA ASN A 74 6.49 8.01 -12.41
C ASN A 74 5.76 6.70 -12.11
N TYR A 75 6.40 5.79 -11.38
CA TYR A 75 5.79 4.55 -10.93
C TYR A 75 4.54 4.82 -10.07
N PHE A 76 4.63 5.66 -9.03
CA PHE A 76 3.47 5.98 -8.21
C PHE A 76 2.39 6.75 -8.97
N ALA A 77 2.78 7.67 -9.86
CA ALA A 77 1.85 8.42 -10.71
C ALA A 77 1.07 7.54 -11.69
N SER A 78 1.59 6.34 -12.02
CA SER A 78 0.93 5.42 -12.96
C SER A 78 -0.28 4.69 -12.38
N PHE A 79 -0.50 4.72 -11.07
CA PHE A 79 -1.62 4.04 -10.42
C PHE A 79 -2.87 4.92 -10.43
N ASP A 80 -3.99 4.37 -10.91
CA ASP A 80 -5.31 5.01 -10.83
C ASP A 80 -5.76 5.25 -9.37
N SER A 81 -5.31 4.40 -8.44
CA SER A 81 -5.64 4.47 -7.01
C SER A 81 -4.60 3.77 -6.14
N ILE A 82 -4.31 4.38 -4.99
CA ILE A 82 -3.43 3.82 -3.95
C ILE A 82 -4.23 3.70 -2.66
N ILE A 83 -4.21 2.50 -2.06
CA ILE A 83 -4.75 2.26 -0.71
C ILE A 83 -3.57 2.03 0.22
N SER A 84 -3.41 2.88 1.24
CA SER A 84 -2.31 2.83 2.19
C SER A 84 -2.79 2.48 3.60
N TYR A 85 -2.23 1.42 4.17
CA TYR A 85 -2.36 1.04 5.57
C TYR A 85 -1.06 1.26 6.34
N LEU A 86 -0.21 2.15 5.82
CA LEU A 86 1.07 2.49 6.43
C LEU A 86 0.84 3.41 7.64
N TYR A 87 1.62 3.19 8.70
CA TYR A 87 1.67 4.14 9.81
C TYR A 87 2.47 5.38 9.39
N ASP A 88 1.77 6.45 9.03
CA ASP A 88 2.35 7.72 8.57
C ASP A 88 1.71 8.90 9.34
N PRO A 89 2.01 9.05 10.64
CA PRO A 89 1.35 10.04 11.51
C PRO A 89 1.57 11.48 11.03
N ASP A 90 2.74 11.77 10.46
CA ASP A 90 3.10 13.11 9.94
C ASP A 90 2.65 13.34 8.49
N ARG A 91 2.04 12.31 7.88
CA ARG A 91 1.59 12.28 6.48
C ARG A 91 2.73 12.59 5.50
N ILE A 92 3.97 12.23 5.82
CA ILE A 92 5.13 12.53 4.98
C ILE A 92 5.07 11.69 3.71
N PHE A 93 4.81 10.39 3.88
CA PHE A 93 4.71 9.46 2.78
C PHE A 93 3.51 9.80 1.89
N GLU A 94 2.34 10.07 2.49
CA GLU A 94 1.17 10.58 1.78
C GLU A 94 1.49 11.84 0.96
N LYS A 95 2.09 12.87 1.56
CA LYS A 95 2.43 14.12 0.87
C LYS A 95 3.39 13.90 -0.29
N ASN A 96 4.37 13.00 -0.13
CA ASN A 96 5.31 12.67 -1.19
C ASN A 96 4.65 11.92 -2.35
N LEU A 97 3.70 11.01 -2.08
CA LEU A 97 2.88 10.42 -3.14
C LEU A 97 2.06 11.48 -3.90
N ARG A 98 1.45 12.44 -3.17
CA ARG A 98 0.71 13.54 -3.81
C ARG A 98 1.62 14.41 -4.68
N ARG A 99 2.86 14.68 -4.25
CA ARG A 99 3.87 15.41 -5.06
C ARG A 99 4.21 14.69 -6.37
N CYS A 100 4.04 13.37 -6.44
CA CYS A 100 4.22 12.60 -7.66
C CYS A 100 3.00 12.66 -8.61
N GLY A 101 1.89 13.28 -8.20
CA GLY A 101 0.66 13.34 -9.01
C GLY A 101 -0.37 12.26 -8.68
N VAL A 102 -0.23 11.55 -7.56
CA VAL A 102 -1.25 10.59 -7.12
C VAL A 102 -2.54 11.34 -6.71
N GLU A 103 -3.63 11.12 -7.44
CA GLU A 103 -4.92 11.79 -7.20
C GLU A 103 -5.88 11.00 -6.30
N ASN A 104 -5.84 9.68 -6.36
CA ASN A 104 -6.71 8.82 -5.54
C ASN A 104 -5.87 8.05 -4.52
N LEU A 105 -5.75 8.60 -3.31
CA LEU A 105 -5.10 7.95 -2.18
C LEU A 105 -6.08 7.80 -1.02
N LEU A 106 -6.33 6.55 -0.62
CA LEU A 106 -7.16 6.18 0.51
C LEU A 106 -6.27 5.67 1.65
N CYS A 107 -6.34 6.32 2.82
CA CYS A 107 -5.60 5.93 4.00
C CYS A 107 -6.49 5.11 4.93
N GLY A 108 -6.20 3.80 5.04
CA GLY A 108 -6.81 2.91 6.01
C GLY A 108 -6.11 2.97 7.36
N PRO A 109 -6.70 2.38 8.42
CA PRO A 109 -6.10 2.36 9.73
C PRO A 109 -4.81 1.52 9.74
N ALA A 110 -3.72 2.11 10.24
CA ALA A 110 -2.42 1.42 10.28
C ALA A 110 -2.37 0.30 11.34
N LYS A 111 -3.18 0.43 12.40
CA LYS A 111 -3.41 -0.55 13.46
C LYS A 111 -4.90 -0.88 13.52
N ILE A 112 -5.23 -2.08 13.99
CA ILE A 112 -6.62 -2.44 14.27
C ILE A 112 -7.14 -1.49 15.35
N VAL A 113 -8.26 -0.85 15.06
CA VAL A 113 -8.97 -0.02 16.05
C VAL A 113 -9.85 -0.98 16.85
N GLU A 114 -9.55 -1.17 18.14
CA GLU A 114 -10.26 -2.14 19.01
C GLU A 114 -11.78 -1.86 19.13
N SER A 115 -12.23 -0.64 18.81
CA SER A 115 -13.64 -0.25 18.79
C SER A 115 -14.34 -0.47 17.44
N ALA A 116 -13.64 -0.96 16.41
CA ALA A 116 -14.26 -1.31 15.14
C ALA A 116 -15.02 -2.64 15.27
N GLU A 117 -16.26 -2.68 14.80
CA GLU A 117 -17.06 -3.91 14.77
C GLU A 117 -16.30 -5.03 14.04
N HIS A 118 -16.36 -6.25 14.58
CA HIS A 118 -15.65 -7.39 14.00
C HIS A 118 -16.10 -7.62 12.55
N ALA A 119 -15.15 -7.84 11.65
CA ALA A 119 -15.42 -8.10 10.23
C ALA A 119 -16.22 -9.39 9.98
N ALA A 120 -16.41 -10.23 11.01
CA ALA A 120 -17.32 -11.37 11.00
C ALA A 120 -18.69 -10.90 11.53
N ARG A 121 -19.52 -10.37 10.65
CA ARG A 121 -20.97 -10.25 10.83
C ARG A 121 -21.68 -10.89 9.66
#